data_AF-A0A2V7VAE9-F1
#
_entry.id   AF-A0A2V7VAE9-F1
#
_cell.length_a   1.000
_cell.length_b   1.000
_cell.length_c   1.000
_cell.angle_alpha   90.00
_cell.angle_beta   90.00
_cell.angle_gamma   90.00
#
_symmetry.space_group_name_H-M   'P 1'
#
loop_
_entity.id
_entity.type
_entity.pdbx_description
1 polymer ?
#
loop_
_entity_poly.entity_id
_entity_poly.type
_entity_poly.pdbx_seq_one_letter_code
_entity_poly.pdbx_strand_id
1 'polypeptide(L)' 'RELMVKTVAEGVETPAEAEACIRLGFTHAQGFHFGHPVPVDTV' A
#
# COMPACT_ATOMS: atom_id res chain seq x y z
N ARG A 1 -6.53 3.64 14.71
CA ARG A 1 -5.32 3.87 15.54
C ARG A 1 -5.45 3.32 16.96
N GLU A 2 -6.67 3.21 17.50
CA GLU A 2 -6.95 2.73 18.86
C GLU A 2 -6.36 1.35 19.18
N LEU A 3 -6.36 0.44 18.19
CA LEU A 3 -5.77 -0.90 18.35
C LEU A 3 -4.24 -0.93 18.28
N MET A 4 -3.57 0.21 18.05
CA MET A 4 -2.12 0.32 17.93
C MET A 4 -1.47 -0.57 16.85
N VAL A 5 -2.26 -0.99 15.86
CA VAL A 5 -1.80 -1.73 14.68
C VAL A 5 -1.50 -0.80 13.51
N LYS A 6 -0.57 -1.22 12.64
CA LYS A 6 -0.32 -0.59 11.35
C LYS A 6 -1.29 -1.17 10.32
N THR A 7 -1.91 -0.30 9.53
CA THR A 7 -2.76 -0.71 8.41
C THR A 7 -2.00 -0.65 7.10
N VAL A 8 -2.26 -1.63 6.23
CA VAL A 8 -1.73 -1.73 4.87
C VAL A 8 -2.91 -1.62 3.90
N ALA A 9 -2.82 -0.74 2.92
CA ALA A 9 -3.74 -0.70 1.79
C ALA A 9 -3.20 -1.62 0.67
N GLU A 10 -3.93 -2.68 0.33
CA GLU A 10 -3.56 -3.61 -0.74
C GLU A 10 -4.35 -3.31 -2.03
N GLY A 11 -3.79 -3.66 -3.18
CA GLY A 11 -4.43 -3.46 -4.48
C GLY A 11 -4.40 -2.02 -5.00
N VAL A 12 -3.38 -1.24 -4.62
CA VAL A 12 -3.20 0.13 -5.15
C VAL A 12 -2.58 0.08 -6.56
N GLU A 13 -3.34 0.43 -7.58
CA GLU A 13 -2.96 0.30 -9.00
C GLU A 13 -2.74 1.66 -9.69
N THR A 14 -3.26 2.74 -9.12
CA THR A 14 -3.13 4.10 -9.66
C THR A 14 -2.56 5.11 -8.66
N PRO A 15 -1.96 6.22 -9.14
CA PRO A 15 -1.57 7.33 -8.27
C PRO A 15 -2.75 7.92 -7.47
N ALA A 16 -3.94 7.99 -8.07
CA ALA A 16 -5.12 8.56 -7.43
C ALA A 16 -5.62 7.71 -6.25
N GLU A 17 -5.54 6.39 -6.35
CA GLU A 17 -5.82 5.46 -5.24
C GLU A 17 -4.79 5.62 -4.11
N ALA A 18 -3.50 5.73 -4.45
CA ALA A 18 -2.45 5.96 -3.46
C ALA A 18 -2.71 7.24 -2.65
N GLU A 19 -3.03 8.34 -3.34
CA GLU A 19 -3.40 9.60 -2.69
C GLU A 19 -4.65 9.46 -1.81
N ALA A 20 -5.66 8.70 -2.24
CA ALA A 20 -6.85 8.46 -1.44
C ALA A 20 -6.52 7.68 -0.15
N CYS A 21 -5.71 6.63 -0.23
CA CYS A 21 -5.26 5.86 0.93
C CYS A 21 -4.46 6.73 1.93
N ILE A 22 -3.59 7.61 1.43
CA ILE A 22 -2.85 8.56 2.26
C ILE A 22 -3.81 9.50 3.01
N ARG A 23 -4.78 10.09 2.31
CA ARG A 23 -5.79 10.98 2.94
C ARG A 23 -6.64 10.27 3.99
N LEU A 24 -6.93 8.98 3.80
CA LEU A 24 -7.67 8.14 4.75
C LEU A 24 -6.81 7.68 5.95
N GLY A 25 -5.50 7.96 5.94
CA GLY A 25 -4.60 7.69 7.06
C GLY A 25 -3.98 6.30 7.06
N PHE A 26 -3.99 5.59 5.92
CA PHE A 26 -3.13 4.42 5.74
C PHE A 26 -1.66 4.84 5.78
N THR A 27 -0.82 3.96 6.30
CA THR A 27 0.61 4.24 6.51
C THR A 27 1.53 3.39 5.66
N HIS A 28 0.98 2.33 5.07
CA HIS A 28 1.68 1.38 4.20
C HIS A 28 0.75 1.04 3.04
N ALA A 29 1.32 0.71 1.89
CA ALA A 29 0.55 0.30 0.71
C ALA A 29 1.32 -0.73 -0.11
N GLN A 30 0.57 -1.56 -0.82
CA GLN A 30 1.06 -2.52 -1.80
C GLN A 30 0.10 -2.55 -3.01
N GLY A 31 0.66 -2.68 -4.20
CA GLY A 31 -0.10 -2.84 -5.44
C GLY A 31 0.75 -2.48 -6.66
N PHE A 32 0.23 -2.74 -7.85
CA PHE A 32 0.98 -2.59 -9.10
C PHE A 32 1.41 -1.15 -9.40
N HIS A 33 0.78 -0.15 -8.76
CA HIS A 33 1.29 1.22 -8.80
C HIS A 33 2.72 1.33 -8.24
N PHE A 34 3.04 0.54 -7.21
CA PHE A 34 4.33 0.54 -6.53
C PHE A 34 5.28 -0.54 -7.04
N GLY A 35 4.74 -1.69 -7.41
CA GLY A 35 5.52 -2.80 -7.94
C GLY A 35 4.69 -4.06 -8.10
N HIS A 36 5.10 -4.91 -9.02
CA HIS A 36 4.56 -6.25 -9.15
C HIS A 36 5.23 -7.19 -8.14
N PRO A 37 4.54 -8.25 -7.68
CA PRO A 37 5.19 -9.35 -6.97
C PRO A 37 6.36 -9.90 -7.78
N VAL A 38 7.47 -10.16 -7.10
CA VAL A 38 8.69 -10.71 -7.68
C VAL A 38 9.13 -11.93 -6.87
N PRO A 39 9.92 -12.84 -7.44
CA PRO A 39 10.56 -13.91 -6.67
C PRO A 39 11.39 -13.33 -5.51
N VAL A 40 11.49 -14.08 -4.42
CA VAL A 40 12.17 -13.63 -3.18
C VAL A 40 13.64 -13.24 -3.41
N ASP A 41 14.31 -13.88 -4.37
CA ASP A 41 15.72 -13.63 -4.68
C ASP A 41 15.94 -12.45 -5.66
N THR A 42 14.87 -11.72 -6.03
CA THR A 42 14.90 -10.63 -7.04
C THR A 42 14.84 -9.23 -6.42
N VAL A 43 14.79 -9.12 -5.09
CA VAL A 43 14.56 -7.87 -4.34
C VAL A 43 15.70 -7.54 -3.39
#